data_AF-A0A4Q0T002-F1
#
_entry.id   AF-A0A4Q0T002-F1
#
_cell.length_a   1.000
_cell.length_b   1.000
_cell.length_c   1.000
_cell.angle_alpha   90.00
_cell.angle_beta   90.00
_cell.angle_gamma   90.00
#
_symmetry.space_group_name_H-M   'P 1'
#
loop_
_entity.id
_entity.type
_entity.pdbx_description
1 polymer ?
#
loop_
_entity_poly.entity_id
_entity_poly.type
_entity_poly.pdbx_seq_one_letter_code
_entity_poly.pdbx_strand_id
1 'polypeptide(L)'
;MNTSLKQQFYYHADGAAVGGYLTLPSEKVVSSRASASLAQAGGEDSKSTSKIEGHGVFTVGRASVRVHGRHEPENGLWRSVVTSTVEKVNVQEIITADRIVAQLSVMHWADGRPDRISISGTQYLNLRMGGELVTPVLIDQTFQLGPDVVRPDEPDFEALPTFDSLYGIARDQYVNALEQKAWPDWLRARFTSKDPPTSLRDGGSVLCSIVKEVPVKSPLVNYGHVVRVPDFGNVFLGELLVSPKQTHITMLRAELGSLGQGVVSFASAHSNGRTIP
;
A
#
# COMPACT_ATOMS: atom_id res chain seq x y z
N MET A 1 -15.12 29.61 32.89
CA MET A 1 -14.88 29.91 31.46
C MET A 1 -14.28 28.66 30.86
N ASN A 2 -15.06 27.90 30.09
CA ASN A 2 -14.60 26.68 29.45
C ASN A 2 -14.07 27.06 28.07
N THR A 3 -12.76 27.26 27.96
CA THR A 3 -12.11 27.53 26.67
C THR A 3 -12.23 26.26 25.85
N SER A 4 -13.25 26.19 24.99
CA SER A 4 -13.36 25.17 23.94
C SER A 4 -12.06 25.23 23.13
N LEU A 5 -11.14 24.31 23.41
CA LEU A 5 -9.93 24.12 22.63
C LEU A 5 -10.38 23.83 21.20
N LYS A 6 -10.03 24.72 20.28
CA LYS A 6 -10.39 24.62 18.88
C LYS A 6 -9.54 23.52 18.27
N GLN A 7 -10.10 22.32 18.18
CA GLN A 7 -9.45 21.18 17.54
C GLN A 7 -9.00 21.55 16.12
N GLN A 8 -7.71 21.39 15.85
CA GLN A 8 -7.13 21.63 14.54
C GLN A 8 -6.63 20.33 13.94
N PHE A 9 -7.09 20.04 12.72
CA PHE A 9 -6.62 18.89 11.95
C PHE A 9 -5.39 19.26 11.13
N TYR A 10 -4.36 18.42 11.24
CA TYR A 10 -3.12 18.51 10.47
C TYR A 10 -3.10 17.35 9.47
N TYR A 11 -3.14 17.71 8.19
CA TYR A 11 -3.01 16.74 7.12
C TYR A 11 -1.60 16.18 7.03
N HIS A 12 -1.49 14.92 6.65
CA HIS A 12 -0.22 14.27 6.35
C HIS A 12 -0.47 13.12 5.38
N ALA A 13 -0.08 13.37 4.13
CA ALA A 13 -0.23 12.45 3.03
C ALA A 13 0.88 12.69 2.02
N ASP A 14 1.48 11.63 1.50
CA ASP A 14 2.55 11.68 0.52
C ASP A 14 2.56 10.41 -0.34
N GLY A 15 3.23 10.46 -1.47
CA GLY A 15 3.41 9.28 -2.29
C GLY A 15 4.66 9.38 -3.15
N ALA A 16 5.12 8.22 -3.61
CA ALA A 16 6.19 8.10 -4.59
C ALA A 16 5.76 7.11 -5.67
N ALA A 17 6.06 7.42 -6.94
CA ALA A 17 5.74 6.52 -8.02
C ALA A 17 6.78 5.41 -8.18
N VAL A 18 8.06 5.73 -7.94
CA VAL A 18 9.18 4.80 -8.03
C VAL A 18 10.21 5.13 -6.96
N GLY A 19 10.79 4.13 -6.32
CA GLY A 19 11.92 4.28 -5.41
C GLY A 19 12.66 2.94 -5.24
N GLY A 20 13.82 2.97 -4.61
CA GLY A 20 14.55 1.74 -4.34
C GLY A 20 16.05 1.92 -4.09
N TYR A 21 16.72 0.77 -4.06
CA TYR A 21 18.14 0.65 -3.84
C TYR A 21 18.68 -0.50 -4.68
N LEU A 22 19.67 -0.22 -5.53
CA LEU A 22 20.33 -1.22 -6.36
C LEU A 22 21.73 -1.46 -5.81
N THR A 23 22.13 -2.73 -5.69
CA THR A 23 23.48 -3.14 -5.28
C THR A 23 24.31 -3.56 -6.49
N LEU A 24 23.70 -4.20 -7.49
CA LEU A 24 24.35 -4.51 -8.78
C LEU A 24 23.61 -3.84 -9.94
N PRO A 25 24.34 -3.41 -11.00
CA PRO A 25 25.79 -3.58 -11.22
C PRO A 25 26.68 -2.59 -10.45
N SER A 26 26.06 -1.61 -9.78
CA SER A 26 26.75 -0.64 -8.94
C SER A 26 25.80 -0.18 -7.85
N GLU A 27 26.32 0.06 -6.65
CA GLU A 27 25.54 0.53 -5.51
C GLU A 27 24.95 1.92 -5.78
N LYS A 28 23.62 2.00 -5.92
CA LYS A 28 22.92 3.23 -6.29
C LYS A 28 21.55 3.31 -5.63
N VAL A 29 21.28 4.48 -5.05
CA VAL A 29 19.95 4.85 -4.57
C VAL A 29 19.10 5.26 -5.77
N VAL A 30 17.96 4.59 -5.94
CA VAL A 30 16.91 5.01 -6.85
C VAL A 30 16.05 6.03 -6.11
N SER A 31 16.37 7.31 -6.30
CA SER A 31 15.65 8.41 -5.64
C SER A 31 14.15 8.38 -5.94
N SER A 32 13.34 8.73 -4.95
CA SER A 32 11.88 8.80 -5.09
C SER A 32 11.50 9.69 -6.28
N ARG A 33 10.90 9.09 -7.31
CA ARG A 33 10.47 9.80 -8.53
C ARG A 33 8.98 10.11 -8.49
N ALA A 34 8.63 11.24 -9.11
CA ALA A 34 7.28 11.81 -9.12
C ALA A 34 6.65 11.89 -7.73
N SER A 35 7.42 12.23 -6.70
CA SER A 35 6.89 12.37 -5.35
C SER A 35 6.10 13.67 -5.18
N ALA A 36 5.03 13.60 -4.41
CA ALA A 36 4.21 14.74 -4.00
C ALA A 36 3.84 14.58 -2.52
N SER A 37 3.67 15.70 -1.82
CA SER A 37 3.35 15.71 -0.39
C SER A 37 2.36 16.82 -0.08
N LEU A 38 1.37 16.49 0.74
CA LEU A 38 0.29 17.38 1.10
C LEU A 38 0.76 18.35 2.18
N ALA A 39 0.45 19.64 2.02
CA ALA A 39 0.68 20.62 3.07
C ALA A 39 -0.16 20.29 4.30
N GLN A 40 0.34 20.64 5.49
CA GLN A 40 -0.38 20.38 6.75
C GLN A 40 -1.77 21.03 6.83
N ALA A 41 -1.99 22.10 6.07
CA ALA A 41 -3.28 22.78 5.96
C ALA A 41 -4.27 22.09 4.99
N GLY A 42 -3.84 21.04 4.30
CA GLY A 42 -4.61 20.39 3.23
C GLY A 42 -4.34 21.00 1.86
N GLY A 43 -5.30 20.88 0.94
CA GLY A 43 -5.19 21.36 -0.43
C GLY A 43 -4.91 20.23 -1.43
N GLU A 44 -4.17 20.54 -2.49
CA GLU A 44 -3.77 19.57 -3.51
C GLU A 44 -2.32 19.80 -3.91
N ASP A 45 -1.58 18.72 -4.13
CA ASP A 45 -0.29 18.74 -4.80
C ASP A 45 -0.22 17.58 -5.80
N SER A 46 0.53 17.75 -6.87
CA SER A 46 0.73 16.70 -7.85
C SER A 46 2.06 16.83 -8.56
N LYS A 47 2.65 15.69 -8.89
CA LYS A 47 3.89 15.62 -9.65
C LYS A 47 3.81 14.51 -10.68
N SER A 48 4.32 14.79 -11.88
CA SER A 48 4.46 13.77 -12.91
C SER A 48 5.80 13.87 -13.61
N THR A 49 6.31 12.74 -14.06
CA THR A 49 7.50 12.66 -14.90
C THR A 49 7.29 11.59 -15.97
N SER A 50 7.82 11.84 -17.16
CA SER A 50 7.95 10.84 -18.21
C SER A 50 9.32 10.18 -18.16
N LYS A 51 9.41 8.97 -18.70
CA LYS A 51 10.64 8.21 -18.95
C LYS A 51 11.61 8.20 -17.78
N ILE A 52 11.32 7.36 -16.79
CA ILE A 52 12.26 7.05 -15.70
C ILE A 52 13.07 5.83 -16.13
N GLU A 53 14.37 5.90 -15.94
CA GLU A 53 15.27 4.77 -16.10
C GLU A 53 16.07 4.58 -14.81
N GLY A 54 16.05 3.36 -14.28
CA GLY A 54 16.76 2.96 -13.09
C GLY A 54 18.01 2.18 -13.45
N HIS A 55 19.07 2.87 -13.86
CA HIS A 55 20.42 2.32 -14.05
C HIS A 55 20.47 1.01 -14.86
N GLY A 56 19.67 0.91 -15.93
CA GLY A 56 19.58 -0.29 -16.78
C GLY A 56 18.82 -1.48 -16.16
N VAL A 57 18.28 -1.34 -14.95
CA VAL A 57 17.50 -2.38 -14.25
C VAL A 57 16.02 -2.29 -14.59
N PHE A 58 15.48 -1.07 -14.65
CA PHE A 58 14.08 -0.87 -15.01
C PHE A 58 13.86 0.41 -15.82
N THR A 59 12.73 0.45 -16.50
CA THR A 59 12.18 1.64 -17.13
C THR A 59 10.71 1.82 -16.76
N VAL A 60 10.27 3.08 -16.71
CA VAL A 60 8.87 3.47 -16.55
C VAL A 60 8.56 4.56 -17.55
N GLY A 61 7.58 4.34 -18.42
CA GLY A 61 7.20 5.31 -19.46
C GLY A 61 6.64 6.60 -18.88
N ARG A 62 5.79 6.51 -17.86
CA ARG A 62 5.25 7.67 -17.14
C ARG A 62 4.96 7.33 -15.68
N ALA A 63 5.18 8.30 -14.82
CA ALA A 63 4.90 8.21 -13.40
C ALA A 63 4.21 9.49 -12.93
N SER A 64 3.21 9.36 -12.06
CA SER A 64 2.52 10.50 -11.47
C SER A 64 2.01 10.19 -10.06
N VAL A 65 2.13 11.17 -9.17
CA VAL A 65 1.47 11.17 -7.86
C VAL A 65 0.57 12.39 -7.77
N ARG A 66 -0.62 12.21 -7.22
CA ARG A 66 -1.51 13.28 -6.79
C ARG A 66 -1.89 13.04 -5.33
N VAL A 67 -1.82 14.09 -4.54
CA VAL A 67 -2.25 14.11 -3.14
C VAL A 67 -3.30 15.20 -2.96
N HIS A 68 -4.36 14.89 -2.23
CA HIS A 68 -5.47 15.80 -1.98
C HIS A 68 -5.90 15.69 -0.51
N GLY A 69 -6.16 16.83 0.12
CA GLY A 69 -6.66 16.94 1.48
C GLY A 69 -7.79 17.96 1.56
N ARG A 70 -8.97 17.53 1.99
CA ARG A 70 -10.14 18.41 2.08
C ARG A 70 -10.92 18.19 3.36
N HIS A 71 -11.51 19.26 3.88
CA HIS A 71 -12.46 19.24 4.97
C HIS A 71 -13.87 19.37 4.38
N GLU A 72 -14.77 18.50 4.80
CA GLU A 72 -16.19 18.49 4.47
C GLU A 72 -16.95 19.07 5.67
N PRO A 73 -17.38 20.34 5.64
CA PRO A 73 -17.97 21.00 6.81
C PRO A 73 -19.31 20.40 7.24
N GLU A 74 -20.03 19.76 6.32
CA GLU A 74 -21.38 19.22 6.53
C GLU A 74 -21.38 18.05 7.52
N ASN A 75 -20.33 17.23 7.52
CA ASN A 75 -20.18 16.03 8.35
C ASN A 75 -18.92 16.07 9.25
N GLY A 76 -18.16 17.18 9.22
CA GLY A 76 -16.92 17.34 9.98
C GLY A 76 -15.83 16.33 9.58
N LEU A 77 -15.83 15.88 8.32
CA LEU A 77 -14.89 14.88 7.82
C LEU A 77 -13.66 15.56 7.21
N TRP A 78 -12.47 15.14 7.63
CA TRP A 78 -11.22 15.39 6.90
C TRP A 78 -10.87 14.16 6.07
N ARG A 79 -10.73 14.34 4.76
CA ARG A 79 -10.31 13.28 3.84
C ARG A 79 -8.96 13.61 3.23
N SER A 80 -8.07 12.63 3.25
CA SER A 80 -6.81 12.64 2.50
C SER A 80 -6.85 11.53 1.44
N VAL A 81 -6.53 11.86 0.19
CA VAL A 81 -6.45 10.89 -0.91
C VAL A 81 -5.09 11.00 -1.58
N VAL A 82 -4.40 9.87 -1.70
CA VAL A 82 -3.16 9.74 -2.45
C VAL A 82 -3.36 8.78 -3.59
N THR A 83 -3.03 9.20 -4.80
CA THR A 83 -3.02 8.34 -5.99
C THR A 83 -1.63 8.36 -6.60
N SER A 84 -0.96 7.21 -6.62
CA SER A 84 0.34 6.99 -7.24
C SER A 84 0.17 6.06 -8.43
N THR A 85 0.61 6.48 -9.61
CA THR A 85 0.44 5.74 -10.87
C THR A 85 1.78 5.62 -11.57
N VAL A 86 2.09 4.42 -12.04
CA VAL A 86 3.16 4.16 -13.00
C VAL A 86 2.58 3.49 -14.25
N GLU A 87 3.10 3.85 -15.41
CA GLU A 87 2.67 3.35 -16.72
C GLU A 87 3.88 2.85 -17.50
N LYS A 88 3.68 1.78 -18.27
CA LYS A 88 4.72 1.10 -19.06
C LYS A 88 5.92 0.74 -18.19
N VAL A 89 5.64 0.01 -17.11
CA VAL A 89 6.67 -0.53 -16.22
C VAL A 89 7.36 -1.68 -16.93
N ASN A 90 8.67 -1.70 -16.89
CA ASN A 90 9.48 -2.79 -17.40
C ASN A 90 10.72 -2.97 -16.53
N VAL A 91 10.85 -4.14 -15.89
CA VAL A 91 12.02 -4.54 -15.12
C VAL A 91 12.68 -5.70 -15.84
N GLN A 92 13.76 -5.39 -16.57
CA GLN A 92 14.57 -6.34 -17.34
C GLN A 92 13.79 -7.25 -18.31
N GLU A 93 12.67 -6.78 -18.90
CA GLU A 93 11.73 -7.55 -19.72
C GLU A 93 11.02 -8.70 -18.99
N ILE A 94 11.35 -8.93 -17.72
CA ILE A 94 10.79 -10.02 -16.91
C ILE A 94 9.49 -9.59 -16.25
N ILE A 95 9.48 -8.43 -15.59
CA ILE A 95 8.26 -7.85 -15.02
C ILE A 95 7.83 -6.69 -15.90
N THR A 96 6.66 -6.79 -16.50
CA THR A 96 6.08 -5.69 -17.29
C THR A 96 4.66 -5.39 -16.85
N ALA A 97 4.24 -4.14 -16.96
CA ALA A 97 2.85 -3.75 -16.73
C ALA A 97 2.53 -2.49 -17.52
N ASP A 98 1.33 -2.44 -18.10
CA ASP A 98 0.87 -1.23 -18.80
C ASP A 98 0.58 -0.12 -17.80
N ARG A 99 0.01 -0.48 -16.64
CA ARG A 99 -0.30 0.47 -15.58
C ARG A 99 -0.39 -0.21 -14.22
N ILE A 100 0.13 0.45 -13.19
CA ILE A 100 -0.06 0.08 -11.78
C ILE A 100 -0.52 1.32 -11.04
N VAL A 101 -1.60 1.21 -10.27
CA VAL A 101 -2.18 2.32 -9.51
C VAL A 101 -2.29 1.93 -8.05
N ALA A 102 -1.68 2.74 -7.19
CA ALA A 102 -1.98 2.78 -5.77
C ALA A 102 -2.95 3.95 -5.52
N GLN A 103 -4.11 3.68 -4.95
CA GLN A 103 -5.00 4.71 -4.43
C GLN A 103 -5.30 4.42 -2.97
N LEU A 104 -4.99 5.38 -2.11
CA LEU A 104 -5.22 5.32 -0.67
C LEU A 104 -6.04 6.52 -0.26
N SER A 105 -7.22 6.29 0.31
CA SER A 105 -8.06 7.32 0.92
C SER A 105 -8.18 7.07 2.41
N VAL A 106 -7.88 8.09 3.23
CA VAL A 106 -8.05 8.05 4.69
C VAL A 106 -9.02 9.15 5.11
N MET A 107 -9.98 8.77 5.94
CA MET A 107 -11.09 9.60 6.40
C MET A 107 -11.04 9.70 7.93
N HIS A 108 -11.00 10.93 8.43
CA HIS A 108 -10.98 11.26 9.86
C HIS A 108 -12.20 12.10 10.23
N TRP A 109 -12.88 11.74 11.32
CA TRP A 109 -14.09 12.42 11.75
C TRP A 109 -13.82 13.37 12.93
N ALA A 110 -14.38 14.58 12.88
CA ALA A 110 -14.30 15.57 13.96
C ALA A 110 -14.95 15.11 15.27
N ASP A 111 -15.94 14.23 15.20
CA ASP A 111 -16.70 13.77 16.36
C ASP A 111 -16.11 12.51 17.02
N GLY A 112 -14.89 12.12 16.63
CA GLY A 112 -14.15 11.01 17.23
C GLY A 112 -14.61 9.62 16.80
N ARG A 113 -15.40 9.50 15.72
CA ARG A 113 -15.67 8.20 15.09
C ARG A 113 -14.37 7.53 14.62
N PRO A 114 -14.34 6.19 14.55
CA PRO A 114 -13.23 5.46 13.94
C PRO A 114 -12.89 5.97 12.53
N ASP A 115 -11.59 6.11 12.27
CA ASP A 115 -11.12 6.50 10.94
C ASP A 115 -11.46 5.40 9.92
N ARG A 116 -11.54 5.76 8.64
CA ARG A 116 -11.77 4.79 7.56
C ARG A 116 -10.66 4.85 6.52
N ILE A 117 -10.25 3.70 6.03
CA ILE A 117 -9.30 3.56 4.92
C ILE A 117 -10.03 2.95 3.72
N SER A 118 -9.85 3.49 2.52
CA SER A 118 -10.30 2.86 1.27
C SER A 118 -9.15 2.70 0.28
N ILE A 119 -9.18 1.57 -0.44
CA ILE A 119 -8.21 1.20 -1.49
C ILE A 119 -8.87 0.93 -2.85
N SER A 120 -10.12 1.36 -3.04
CA SER A 120 -10.96 0.95 -4.18
C SER A 120 -10.49 1.44 -5.56
N GLY A 121 -9.56 2.38 -5.62
CA GLY A 121 -8.93 2.79 -6.89
C GLY A 121 -7.64 2.06 -7.25
N THR A 122 -7.23 1.07 -6.45
CA THR A 122 -6.00 0.31 -6.70
C THR A 122 -6.19 -0.70 -7.84
N GLN A 123 -5.19 -0.86 -8.69
CA GLN A 123 -5.28 -1.80 -9.81
C GLN A 123 -3.91 -2.15 -10.43
N TYR A 124 -3.88 -3.30 -11.09
CA TYR A 124 -2.85 -3.71 -12.04
C TYR A 124 -3.48 -3.88 -13.43
N LEU A 125 -2.86 -3.31 -14.45
CA LEU A 125 -3.26 -3.47 -15.84
C LEU A 125 -2.16 -4.16 -16.62
N ASN A 126 -2.50 -5.31 -17.23
CA ASN A 126 -1.61 -6.13 -18.05
C ASN A 126 -0.27 -6.44 -17.36
N LEU A 127 -0.32 -6.78 -16.06
CA LEU A 127 0.86 -7.21 -15.31
C LEU A 127 1.34 -8.56 -15.86
N ARG A 128 2.60 -8.66 -16.22
CA ARG A 128 3.23 -9.87 -16.73
C ARG A 128 4.50 -10.16 -15.96
N MET A 129 4.76 -11.45 -15.77
CA MET A 129 5.97 -11.97 -15.14
C MET A 129 6.50 -13.13 -15.98
N GLY A 130 7.74 -13.02 -16.46
CA GLY A 130 8.32 -14.03 -17.36
C GLY A 130 7.50 -14.24 -18.65
N GLY A 131 6.86 -13.18 -19.17
CA GLY A 131 6.01 -13.21 -20.36
C GLY A 131 4.55 -13.63 -20.12
N GLU A 132 4.26 -14.35 -19.03
CA GLU A 132 2.90 -14.77 -18.67
C GLU A 132 2.09 -13.63 -18.06
N LEU A 133 0.81 -13.54 -18.42
CA LEU A 133 -0.14 -12.59 -17.81
C LEU A 133 -0.47 -13.04 -16.39
N VAL A 134 -0.23 -12.16 -15.43
CA VAL A 134 -0.56 -12.33 -14.02
C VAL A 134 -1.71 -11.39 -13.68
N THR A 135 -2.84 -11.94 -13.22
CA THR A 135 -4.02 -11.15 -12.85
C THR A 135 -4.30 -11.30 -11.36
N PRO A 136 -3.71 -10.45 -10.50
CA PRO A 136 -3.93 -10.52 -9.06
C PRO A 136 -5.40 -10.23 -8.72
N VAL A 137 -5.98 -11.02 -7.83
CA VAL A 137 -7.32 -10.78 -7.29
C VAL A 137 -7.17 -9.86 -6.07
N LEU A 138 -7.69 -8.64 -6.16
CA LEU A 138 -7.60 -7.65 -5.08
C LEU A 138 -8.79 -7.76 -4.12
N ILE A 139 -8.55 -7.44 -2.86
CA ILE A 139 -9.62 -7.03 -1.95
C ILE A 139 -9.94 -5.57 -2.29
N ASP A 140 -11.14 -5.32 -2.78
CA ASP A 140 -11.64 -3.97 -3.08
C ASP A 140 -12.60 -3.58 -1.96
N GLN A 141 -12.06 -2.99 -0.89
CA GLN A 141 -12.82 -2.73 0.33
C GLN A 141 -12.42 -1.42 1.01
N THR A 142 -13.36 -0.92 1.80
CA THR A 142 -13.12 0.12 2.80
C THR A 142 -13.06 -0.53 4.17
N PHE A 143 -12.06 -0.16 4.98
CA PHE A 143 -11.81 -0.68 6.31
C PHE A 143 -12.06 0.39 7.37
N GLN A 144 -12.47 -0.02 8.56
CA GLN A 144 -12.60 0.84 9.72
C GLN A 144 -11.45 0.63 10.70
N LEU A 145 -10.79 1.73 11.08
CA LEU A 145 -9.72 1.79 12.07
C LEU A 145 -10.29 2.06 13.47
N GLY A 146 -10.85 1.02 14.08
CA GLY A 146 -11.40 1.08 15.43
C GLY A 146 -12.50 0.05 15.65
N PRO A 147 -13.01 -0.08 16.89
CA PRO A 147 -14.11 -0.99 17.18
C PRO A 147 -15.37 -0.56 16.43
N ASP A 148 -16.28 -1.51 16.23
CA ASP A 148 -17.62 -1.21 15.75
C ASP A 148 -18.33 -0.27 16.73
N VAL A 149 -18.58 0.95 16.28
CA VAL A 149 -19.44 1.90 16.99
C VAL A 149 -20.78 1.89 16.26
N VAL A 150 -21.64 0.94 16.61
CA VAL A 150 -23.04 0.97 16.16
C VAL A 150 -23.71 2.15 16.86
N ARG A 151 -23.99 3.21 16.10
CA ARG A 151 -24.73 4.38 16.59
C ARG A 151 -26.22 4.15 16.34
N PRO A 152 -27.08 4.16 17.37
CA PRO A 152 -28.52 3.92 17.23
C PRO A 152 -29.24 4.92 16.30
N ASP A 153 -28.65 6.11 16.12
CA ASP A 153 -29.14 7.23 15.32
C ASP A 153 -28.70 7.18 13.83
N GLU A 154 -27.79 6.30 13.46
CA GLU A 154 -27.32 6.12 12.08
C GLU A 154 -27.36 4.64 11.66
N PRO A 155 -28.55 4.09 11.36
CA PRO A 155 -28.74 2.68 10.99
C PRO A 155 -28.11 2.29 9.64
N ASP A 156 -27.75 3.26 8.79
CA ASP A 156 -27.05 3.06 7.51
C ASP A 156 -25.53 3.01 7.65
N PHE A 157 -24.97 3.00 8.87
CA PHE A 157 -23.56 2.68 9.08
C PHE A 157 -23.36 1.19 8.77
N GLU A 158 -23.18 0.86 7.48
CA GLU A 158 -22.78 -0.48 7.06
C GLU A 158 -21.59 -0.92 7.92
N ALA A 159 -21.71 -2.12 8.51
CA ALA A 159 -20.63 -2.72 9.27
C ALA A 159 -19.43 -2.94 8.33
N LEU A 160 -18.47 -2.02 8.39
CA LEU A 160 -17.24 -2.13 7.62
C LEU A 160 -16.31 -3.14 8.31
N PRO A 161 -15.51 -3.90 7.54
CA PRO A 161 -14.44 -4.71 8.11
C PRO A 161 -13.56 -3.87 9.02
N THR A 162 -13.47 -4.27 10.28
CA THR A 162 -12.67 -3.58 11.30
C THR A 162 -11.18 -3.85 11.13
N PHE A 163 -10.34 -3.16 11.91
CA PHE A 163 -8.94 -3.51 12.02
C PHE A 163 -8.71 -4.98 12.41
N ASP A 164 -9.56 -5.55 13.28
CA ASP A 164 -9.48 -6.97 13.64
C ASP A 164 -9.74 -7.87 12.42
N SER A 165 -10.51 -7.39 11.44
CA SER A 165 -10.69 -8.05 10.14
C SER A 165 -9.43 -7.96 9.27
N LEU A 166 -8.73 -6.82 9.26
CA LEU A 166 -7.40 -6.71 8.61
C LEU A 166 -6.38 -7.64 9.25
N TYR A 167 -6.43 -7.76 10.57
CA TYR A 167 -5.63 -8.72 11.31
C TYR A 167 -6.00 -10.17 10.96
N GLY A 168 -7.30 -10.48 10.85
CA GLY A 168 -7.79 -11.76 10.36
C GLY A 168 -7.29 -12.07 8.95
N ILE A 169 -7.32 -11.09 8.03
CA ILE A 169 -6.77 -11.22 6.67
C ILE A 169 -5.27 -11.50 6.73
N ALA A 170 -4.51 -10.73 7.51
CA ALA A 170 -3.08 -10.94 7.69
C ALA A 170 -2.80 -12.35 8.23
N ARG A 171 -3.51 -12.76 9.28
CA ARG A 171 -3.40 -14.08 9.89
C ARG A 171 -3.74 -15.17 8.87
N ASP A 172 -4.82 -15.04 8.12
CA ASP A 172 -5.21 -16.04 7.14
C ASP A 172 -4.22 -16.11 5.97
N GLN A 173 -3.64 -14.97 5.56
CA GLN A 173 -2.58 -14.91 4.56
C GLN A 173 -1.26 -15.53 5.03
N TYR A 174 -0.98 -15.49 6.34
CA TYR A 174 0.28 -15.98 6.90
C TYR A 174 0.15 -17.38 7.48
N VAL A 175 -0.79 -17.62 8.40
CA VAL A 175 -1.00 -18.91 9.08
C VAL A 175 -1.47 -20.00 8.12
N ASN A 176 -2.54 -19.76 7.35
CA ASN A 176 -3.03 -20.80 6.42
C ASN A 176 -2.02 -21.06 5.30
N ALA A 177 -1.28 -20.04 4.88
CA ALA A 177 -0.27 -20.20 3.84
C ALA A 177 1.00 -20.91 4.35
N LEU A 178 1.38 -20.73 5.62
CA LEU A 178 2.46 -21.46 6.29
C LEU A 178 2.14 -22.95 6.46
N GLU A 179 0.86 -23.28 6.70
CA GLU A 179 0.39 -24.64 6.88
C GLU A 179 0.13 -25.36 5.54
N GLN A 180 -0.36 -24.65 4.52
CA GLN A 180 -0.78 -25.25 3.24
C GLN A 180 0.28 -25.22 2.14
N LYS A 181 1.20 -24.24 2.17
CA LYS A 181 2.30 -24.12 1.20
C LYS A 181 3.61 -24.17 1.98
N ALA A 182 4.56 -25.01 1.56
CA ALA A 182 5.89 -25.07 2.16
C ALA A 182 6.67 -23.75 1.92
N TRP A 183 6.34 -22.70 2.67
CA TRP A 183 6.98 -21.39 2.58
C TRP A 183 8.48 -21.54 2.88
N PRO A 184 9.35 -20.97 2.04
CA PRO A 184 10.77 -20.90 2.33
C PRO A 184 11.05 -20.11 3.61
N ASP A 185 12.11 -20.46 4.33
CA ASP A 185 12.44 -19.84 5.63
C ASP A 185 12.62 -18.32 5.55
N TRP A 186 13.15 -17.79 4.44
CA TRP A 186 13.30 -16.34 4.25
C TRP A 186 11.95 -15.61 4.23
N LEU A 187 10.91 -16.25 3.69
CA LEU A 187 9.57 -15.67 3.63
C LEU A 187 8.89 -15.78 4.98
N ARG A 188 9.11 -16.90 5.70
CA ARG A 188 8.65 -17.06 7.08
C ARG A 188 9.21 -15.94 7.96
N ALA A 189 10.52 -15.73 7.95
CA ALA A 189 11.20 -14.72 8.76
C ALA A 189 10.65 -13.29 8.56
N ARG A 190 10.09 -12.97 7.39
CA ARG A 190 9.49 -11.66 7.09
C ARG A 190 8.10 -11.47 7.70
N PHE A 191 7.29 -12.53 7.74
CA PHE A 191 5.87 -12.45 8.09
C PHE A 191 5.50 -13.15 9.41
N THR A 192 6.39 -13.94 9.99
CA THR A 192 6.23 -14.50 11.34
C THR A 192 6.78 -13.52 12.37
N SER A 193 5.94 -12.62 12.86
CA SER A 193 6.11 -12.19 14.26
C SER A 193 5.66 -13.34 15.14
N LYS A 194 6.52 -13.84 16.04
CA LYS A 194 6.15 -14.91 16.99
C LYS A 194 4.99 -14.51 17.90
N ASP A 195 4.83 -13.20 18.11
CA ASP A 195 3.73 -12.58 18.83
C ASP A 195 3.04 -11.59 17.89
N PRO A 196 1.88 -11.93 17.32
CA PRO A 196 1.11 -10.94 16.58
C PRO A 196 0.61 -9.84 17.53
N PRO A 197 0.59 -8.56 17.10
CA PRO A 197 0.05 -7.49 17.92
C PRO A 197 -1.45 -7.71 18.15
N THR A 198 -1.86 -7.66 19.42
CA THR A 198 -3.24 -7.94 19.88
C THR A 198 -4.23 -6.81 19.58
N SER A 199 -3.76 -5.59 19.28
CA SER A 199 -4.62 -4.47 18.82
C SER A 199 -3.81 -3.29 18.27
N LEU A 200 -4.42 -2.40 17.46
CA LEU A 200 -3.86 -1.06 17.14
C LEU A 200 -3.73 -0.18 18.39
N ARG A 201 -4.62 -0.36 19.38
CA ARG A 201 -4.71 0.49 20.57
C ARG A 201 -3.47 0.37 21.46
N ASP A 202 -2.80 -0.78 21.41
CA ASP A 202 -1.53 -1.03 22.12
C ASP A 202 -0.30 -0.55 21.34
N GLY A 203 -0.49 0.20 20.23
CA GLY A 203 0.59 0.61 19.34
C GLY A 203 0.97 -0.44 18.29
N GLY A 204 0.17 -1.50 18.15
CA GLY A 204 0.40 -2.56 17.18
C GLY A 204 0.33 -2.08 15.73
N SER A 205 1.00 -2.80 14.83
CA SER A 205 0.94 -2.56 13.38
C SER A 205 0.64 -3.86 12.65
N VAL A 206 -0.17 -3.81 11.61
CA VAL A 206 -0.44 -4.96 10.74
C VAL A 206 0.17 -4.70 9.37
N LEU A 207 1.02 -5.62 8.94
CA LEU A 207 1.44 -5.76 7.55
C LEU A 207 0.59 -6.87 6.95
N CYS A 208 -0.09 -6.61 5.84
CA CYS A 208 -0.86 -7.59 5.08
C CYS A 208 -0.71 -7.31 3.58
N SER A 209 -1.36 -8.10 2.75
CA SER A 209 -1.51 -7.79 1.33
C SER A 209 -2.97 -7.54 0.97
N ILE A 210 -3.21 -6.58 0.09
CA ILE A 210 -4.52 -6.38 -0.55
C ILE A 210 -4.78 -7.40 -1.65
N VAL A 211 -3.82 -8.26 -1.96
CA VAL A 211 -3.96 -9.32 -2.96
C VAL A 211 -4.39 -10.61 -2.28
N LYS A 212 -5.60 -11.05 -2.59
CA LYS A 212 -6.16 -12.31 -2.09
C LYS A 212 -5.55 -13.52 -2.77
N GLU A 213 -5.37 -13.44 -4.08
CA GLU A 213 -4.87 -14.55 -4.89
C GLU A 213 -4.03 -14.05 -6.06
N VAL A 214 -3.01 -14.83 -6.42
CA VAL A 214 -2.18 -14.59 -7.60
C VAL A 214 -2.07 -15.90 -8.39
N PRO A 215 -2.95 -16.12 -9.38
CA PRO A 215 -2.83 -17.28 -10.25
C PRO A 215 -1.57 -17.15 -11.10
N VAL A 216 -0.70 -18.14 -11.01
CA VAL A 216 0.54 -18.21 -11.80
C VAL A 216 0.70 -19.61 -12.38
N LYS A 217 1.41 -19.72 -13.50
CA LYS A 217 1.77 -20.99 -14.13
C LYS A 217 3.25 -21.27 -13.92
N SER A 218 3.61 -22.56 -13.91
CA SER A 218 5.01 -22.97 -13.96
C SER A 218 5.72 -22.29 -15.14
N PRO A 219 6.95 -21.76 -14.96
CA PRO A 219 7.85 -21.99 -13.83
C PRO A 219 7.71 -20.99 -12.66
N LEU A 220 6.73 -20.07 -12.70
CA LEU A 220 6.46 -19.16 -11.59
C LEU A 220 5.87 -19.92 -10.41
N VAL A 221 6.25 -19.52 -9.20
CA VAL A 221 5.72 -20.08 -7.96
C VAL A 221 5.18 -18.95 -7.10
N ASN A 222 3.95 -19.05 -6.61
CA ASN A 222 3.37 -18.07 -5.70
C ASN A 222 3.25 -18.60 -4.26
N TYR A 223 3.59 -17.73 -3.31
CA TYR A 223 3.41 -17.89 -1.87
C TYR A 223 2.46 -16.77 -1.39
N GLY A 224 1.16 -16.99 -1.55
CA GLY A 224 0.15 -15.95 -1.35
C GLY A 224 0.30 -14.83 -2.38
N HIS A 225 0.59 -13.62 -1.90
CA HIS A 225 0.78 -12.40 -2.70
C HIS A 225 2.23 -12.23 -3.22
N VAL A 226 3.13 -13.15 -2.88
CA VAL A 226 4.53 -13.13 -3.32
C VAL A 226 4.71 -14.09 -4.48
N VAL A 227 5.24 -13.61 -5.61
CA VAL A 227 5.58 -14.43 -6.78
C VAL A 227 7.10 -14.55 -6.89
N ARG A 228 7.60 -15.78 -6.84
CA ARG A 228 8.99 -16.11 -7.16
C ARG A 228 9.11 -16.27 -8.66
N VAL A 229 9.98 -15.46 -9.26
CA VAL A 229 10.41 -15.64 -10.66
C VAL A 229 11.80 -16.29 -10.63
N PRO A 230 11.94 -17.53 -11.14
CA PRO A 230 13.22 -18.24 -11.15
C PRO A 230 14.36 -17.41 -11.73
N ASP A 231 15.54 -17.49 -11.12
CA ASP A 231 16.76 -16.78 -11.52
C ASP A 231 16.65 -15.25 -11.61
N PHE A 232 15.51 -14.68 -11.22
CA PHE A 232 15.24 -13.25 -11.27
C PHE A 232 15.10 -12.63 -9.88
N GLY A 233 14.13 -13.10 -9.09
CA GLY A 233 13.84 -12.47 -7.80
C GLY A 233 12.48 -12.83 -7.19
N ASN A 234 12.08 -12.06 -6.19
CA ASN A 234 10.79 -12.13 -5.52
C ASN A 234 9.98 -10.87 -5.83
N VAL A 235 8.70 -11.04 -6.16
CA VAL A 235 7.78 -9.94 -6.44
C VAL A 235 6.66 -9.95 -5.41
N PHE A 236 6.55 -8.89 -4.63
CA PHE A 236 5.52 -8.68 -3.63
C PHE A 236 4.45 -7.77 -4.22
N LEU A 237 3.19 -8.19 -4.12
CA LEU A 237 2.06 -7.48 -4.67
C LEU A 237 1.17 -6.94 -3.54
N GLY A 238 0.87 -5.64 -3.60
CA GLY A 238 -0.17 -4.98 -2.81
C GLY A 238 0.10 -4.99 -1.31
N GLU A 239 1.35 -4.76 -0.86
CA GLU A 239 1.67 -4.70 0.56
C GLU A 239 0.97 -3.49 1.21
N LEU A 240 0.17 -3.74 2.24
CA LEU A 240 -0.54 -2.74 3.05
C LEU A 240 -0.05 -2.83 4.50
N LEU A 241 0.57 -1.74 4.97
CA LEU A 241 0.97 -1.53 6.34
C LEU A 241 -0.01 -0.54 7.00
N VAL A 242 -0.66 -1.00 8.07
CA VAL A 242 -1.56 -0.18 8.88
C VAL A 242 -1.01 -0.10 10.29
N SER A 243 -0.86 1.12 10.79
CA SER A 243 -0.47 1.44 12.16
C SER A 243 -1.34 2.59 12.68
N PRO A 244 -1.35 2.88 14.00
CA PRO A 244 -2.23 3.90 14.56
C PRO A 244 -1.96 5.31 13.99
N LYS A 245 -0.74 5.54 13.50
CA LYS A 245 -0.27 6.85 13.03
C LYS A 245 0.17 6.86 11.57
N GLN A 246 0.01 5.75 10.84
CA GLN A 246 0.39 5.68 9.44
C GLN A 246 -0.32 4.53 8.73
N THR A 247 -0.87 4.82 7.55
CA THR A 247 -1.25 3.81 6.57
C THR A 247 -0.36 3.96 5.33
N HIS A 248 0.16 2.85 4.84
CA HIS A 248 1.05 2.80 3.69
C HIS A 248 0.67 1.61 2.81
N ILE A 249 0.47 1.87 1.52
CA ILE A 249 0.34 0.84 0.50
C ILE A 249 1.48 0.93 -0.52
N THR A 250 2.04 -0.22 -0.89
CA THR A 250 2.97 -0.37 -2.03
C THR A 250 2.42 -1.44 -2.96
N MET A 251 2.13 -1.07 -4.21
CA MET A 251 1.51 -1.99 -5.16
C MET A 251 2.50 -3.02 -5.69
N LEU A 252 3.72 -2.66 -6.07
CA LEU A 252 4.69 -3.64 -6.52
C LEU A 252 6.03 -3.37 -5.88
N ARG A 253 6.59 -4.38 -5.22
CA ARG A 253 7.96 -4.38 -4.75
C ARG A 253 8.68 -5.59 -5.31
N ALA A 254 9.80 -5.37 -5.98
CA ALA A 254 10.63 -6.44 -6.52
C ALA A 254 11.96 -6.47 -5.78
N GLU A 255 12.29 -7.63 -5.21
CA GLU A 255 13.62 -7.96 -4.69
C GLU A 255 14.34 -8.74 -5.79
N LEU A 256 15.33 -8.10 -6.39
CA LEU A 256 16.08 -8.59 -7.53
C LEU A 256 17.33 -9.35 -7.04
N GLY A 257 17.54 -10.55 -7.59
CA GLY A 257 18.66 -11.44 -7.28
C GLY A 257 19.52 -11.80 -8.50
N SER A 258 19.28 -11.18 -9.65
CA SER A 258 19.84 -11.57 -10.95
C SER A 258 20.96 -10.62 -11.42
N LEU A 259 20.99 -10.30 -12.72
CA LEU A 259 21.88 -9.30 -13.35
C LEU A 259 21.76 -7.92 -12.70
N GLY A 260 20.59 -7.59 -12.16
CA GLY A 260 20.40 -6.47 -11.24
C GLY A 260 20.11 -7.05 -9.86
N GLN A 261 20.82 -6.58 -8.83
CA GLN A 261 20.50 -6.91 -7.45
C GLN A 261 20.02 -5.65 -6.74
N GLY A 262 19.06 -5.82 -5.83
CA GLY A 262 18.51 -4.74 -5.04
C GLY A 262 17.01 -4.83 -4.86
N VAL A 263 16.42 -3.74 -4.42
CA VAL A 263 14.98 -3.63 -4.17
C VAL A 263 14.44 -2.40 -4.88
N VAL A 264 13.38 -2.58 -5.64
CA VAL A 264 12.64 -1.48 -6.28
C VAL A 264 11.18 -1.57 -5.93
N SER A 265 10.55 -0.41 -5.72
CA SER A 265 9.12 -0.30 -5.47
C SER A 265 8.46 0.63 -6.48
N PHE A 266 7.21 0.30 -6.80
CA PHE A 266 6.39 1.02 -7.76
C PHE A 266 5.01 1.27 -7.16
N ALA A 267 4.52 2.49 -7.40
CA ALA A 267 3.26 3.00 -6.90
C ALA A 267 3.09 2.80 -5.38
N SER A 268 3.71 3.69 -4.60
CA SER A 268 3.49 3.78 -3.16
C SER A 268 2.67 5.01 -2.78
N ALA A 269 1.84 4.86 -1.75
CA ALA A 269 1.00 5.90 -1.20
C ALA A 269 0.96 5.80 0.33
N HIS A 270 1.08 6.95 0.99
CA HIS A 270 1.11 7.08 2.44
C HIS A 270 0.12 8.14 2.88
N SER A 271 -0.57 7.88 3.98
CA SER A 271 -1.43 8.88 4.61
C SER A 271 -1.60 8.53 6.08
N ASN A 272 -1.62 9.55 6.93
CA ASN A 272 -2.34 9.58 8.20
C ASN A 272 -2.18 10.98 8.84
N GLY A 273 -3.25 11.76 8.83
CA GLY A 273 -3.33 13.06 9.50
C GLY A 273 -3.70 12.91 10.97
N ARG A 274 -3.78 14.03 11.69
CA ARG A 274 -4.18 13.99 13.10
C ARG A 274 -4.85 15.28 13.56
N THR A 275 -5.81 15.13 14.46
CA THR A 275 -6.35 16.24 15.24
C THR A 275 -5.46 16.51 16.43
N ILE A 276 -5.11 17.79 16.65
CA ILE A 276 -4.40 18.27 17.84
C ILE A 276 -5.33 19.23 18.59
N PRO A 277 -5.43 19.12 19.94
CA PRO A 277 -6.17 20.06 20.77
C PRO A 277 -5.68 21.51 20.66
#